data_AF-A0A6A4WAQ6-F1
#
_entry.id   AF-A0A6A4WAQ6-F1
#
_cell.length_a   1.000
_cell.length_b   1.000
_cell.length_c   1.000
_cell.angle_alpha   90.00
_cell.angle_beta   90.00
_cell.angle_gamma   90.00
#
_symmetry.space_group_name_H-M   'P 1'
#
loop_
_entity.id
_entity.type
_entity.pdbx_description
1 polymer ?
#
loop_
_entity_poly.entity_id
_entity_poly.type
_entity_poly.pdbx_seq_one_letter_code
_entity_poly.pdbx_strand_id
1 'polypeptide(L)'
;MAVSMDIRRLHIGADVPANGPALVDWLRSRLWPPSSLPYNLSKPDDECWGQAEQIRVVQALTRNKTGGFFIESGALDGERLSNTLVLERRFGWTGLLVEPAESNFQRLVSKRRRAWALQACLSHTAGPFTTVFHMASRGESGTVEDGLTADRLRSQEQNVVNTARPPRQHRATCVPIAAVLRALNRTSVDFFSLDIEGPEMGVLAHIPWNELDIKILLVENLLLFSYNPQMDQMRDLMESQGYIAMRLAIDWVFVKRNSEYSKNAEEIIRQTRREILRKTENIYFPFND
;
A
#
# COMPACT_ATOMS: atom_id res chain seq x y z
N MET A 1 -9.97 -33.04 -22.40
CA MET A 1 -11.16 -32.57 -21.67
C MET A 1 -10.70 -31.52 -20.67
N ALA A 2 -10.95 -30.25 -20.94
CA ALA A 2 -10.64 -29.18 -19.98
C ALA A 2 -11.72 -29.19 -18.90
N VAL A 3 -11.36 -29.54 -17.68
CA VAL A 3 -12.24 -29.36 -16.53
C VAL A 3 -12.42 -27.85 -16.37
N SER A 4 -13.63 -27.36 -16.64
CA SER A 4 -14.05 -26.02 -16.26
C SER A 4 -14.05 -25.98 -14.73
N MET A 5 -12.90 -25.66 -14.16
CA MET A 5 -12.77 -25.37 -12.74
C MET A 5 -13.50 -24.04 -12.53
N ASP A 6 -14.55 -24.03 -11.71
CA ASP A 6 -15.27 -22.81 -11.36
C ASP A 6 -14.27 -21.87 -10.66
N ILE A 7 -13.71 -20.93 -11.42
CA ILE A 7 -12.66 -19.99 -10.97
C ILE A 7 -13.14 -19.22 -9.73
N ARG A 8 -14.46 -19.07 -9.53
CA ARG A 8 -15.03 -18.41 -8.34
C ARG A 8 -14.88 -19.22 -7.05
N ARG A 9 -14.68 -20.54 -7.15
CA ARG A 9 -14.50 -21.49 -6.03
C ARG A 9 -13.04 -21.92 -5.85
N LEU A 10 -12.09 -21.36 -6.61
CA LEU A 10 -10.68 -21.67 -6.45
C LEU A 10 -10.23 -21.28 -5.03
N HIS A 11 -9.84 -22.27 -4.24
CA HIS A 11 -9.20 -22.04 -2.95
C HIS A 11 -7.78 -21.55 -3.23
N ILE A 12 -7.50 -20.29 -2.92
CA ILE A 12 -6.17 -19.71 -3.09
C ILE A 12 -5.34 -20.04 -1.84
N GLY A 13 -4.49 -21.06 -1.98
CA GLY A 13 -3.51 -21.52 -0.99
C GLY A 13 -2.09 -21.55 -1.55
N ALA A 14 -1.13 -21.95 -0.71
CA ALA A 14 0.29 -22.01 -1.05
C ALA A 14 0.63 -22.98 -2.20
N ASP A 15 -0.29 -23.88 -2.54
CA ASP A 15 -0.23 -24.83 -3.64
C ASP A 15 -0.50 -24.21 -5.02
N VAL A 16 -1.08 -23.00 -5.06
CA VAL A 16 -1.33 -22.28 -6.32
C VAL A 16 -0.04 -21.59 -6.78
N PRO A 17 0.48 -21.89 -7.99
CA PRO A 17 1.70 -21.25 -8.47
C PRO A 17 1.55 -19.73 -8.59
N ALA A 18 2.49 -18.98 -8.02
CA ALA A 18 2.53 -17.50 -8.05
C ALA A 18 2.45 -16.91 -9.47
N ASN A 19 2.98 -17.63 -10.45
CA ASN A 19 3.01 -17.23 -11.86
C ASN A 19 2.04 -18.04 -12.73
N GLY A 20 1.14 -18.81 -12.12
CA GLY A 20 0.19 -19.66 -12.84
C GLY A 20 -0.97 -18.89 -13.45
N PRO A 21 -1.48 -19.31 -14.63
CA PRO A 21 -2.62 -18.65 -15.29
C PRO A 21 -3.90 -18.67 -14.43
N ALA A 22 -4.10 -19.72 -13.63
CA ALA A 22 -5.27 -19.83 -12.74
C ALA A 22 -5.36 -18.69 -11.71
N LEU A 23 -4.22 -18.30 -11.11
CA LEU A 23 -4.17 -17.18 -10.16
C LEU A 23 -4.46 -15.85 -10.87
N VAL A 24 -3.91 -15.66 -12.07
CA VAL A 24 -4.12 -14.45 -12.88
C VAL A 24 -5.59 -14.32 -13.28
N ASP A 25 -6.24 -15.41 -13.70
CA ASP A 25 -7.66 -15.40 -14.08
C ASP A 25 -8.57 -15.20 -12.87
N TRP A 26 -8.21 -15.78 -11.71
CA TRP A 26 -8.88 -15.50 -10.44
C TRP A 26 -8.79 -14.01 -10.10
N LEU A 27 -7.60 -13.40 -10.21
CA LEU A 27 -7.39 -11.97 -9.96
C LEU A 27 -8.21 -11.09 -10.91
N ARG A 28 -8.24 -11.41 -12.21
CA ARG A 28 -9.08 -10.72 -13.21
C ARG A 28 -10.55 -10.74 -12.83
N SER A 29 -11.03 -11.83 -12.22
CA SER A 29 -12.42 -11.94 -11.78
C SER A 29 -12.75 -11.16 -10.49
N ARG A 30 -11.72 -10.73 -9.74
CA ARG A 30 -11.83 -10.06 -8.43
C ARG A 30 -11.47 -8.57 -8.47
N LEU A 31 -10.74 -8.14 -9.50
CA LEU A 31 -10.39 -6.74 -9.72
C LEU A 31 -11.66 -5.92 -9.99
N TRP A 32 -11.90 -4.93 -9.14
CA TRP A 32 -12.96 -3.95 -9.30
C TRP A 32 -12.51 -2.85 -10.26
N PRO A 33 -13.27 -2.56 -11.33
CA PRO A 33 -12.84 -1.62 -12.37
C PRO A 33 -12.88 -0.16 -11.90
N PRO A 34 -12.04 0.72 -12.48
CA PRO A 34 -12.13 2.17 -12.30
C PRO A 34 -13.53 2.69 -12.63
N SER A 35 -14.02 3.63 -11.81
CA SER A 35 -15.31 4.27 -12.06
C SER A 35 -15.21 5.37 -13.14
N SER A 36 -16.20 5.43 -14.03
CA SER A 36 -16.44 6.57 -14.92
C SER A 36 -17.41 7.61 -14.33
N LEU A 37 -18.10 7.27 -13.24
CA LEU A 37 -19.04 8.16 -12.55
C LEU A 37 -18.31 9.26 -11.76
N PRO A 38 -18.99 10.36 -11.42
CA PRO A 38 -18.46 11.36 -10.50
C PRO A 38 -18.03 10.74 -9.17
N TYR A 39 -16.93 11.26 -8.62
CA TYR A 39 -16.43 10.93 -7.30
C TYR A 39 -17.52 11.03 -6.23
N ASN A 40 -17.45 10.14 -5.24
CA ASN A 40 -18.34 10.14 -4.08
C ASN A 40 -17.52 10.26 -2.79
N LEU A 41 -16.74 11.35 -2.71
CA LEU A 41 -15.87 11.65 -1.58
C LEU A 41 -16.67 12.25 -0.43
N SER A 42 -16.31 11.89 0.79
CA SER A 42 -16.86 12.46 2.03
C SER A 42 -16.42 13.90 2.23
N LYS A 43 -15.22 14.25 1.77
CA LYS A 43 -14.59 15.57 1.84
C LYS A 43 -14.01 15.94 0.47
N PRO A 44 -14.86 16.30 -0.52
CA PRO A 44 -14.41 16.58 -1.88
C PRO A 44 -13.43 17.76 -1.98
N ASP A 45 -13.49 18.71 -1.05
CA ASP A 45 -12.59 19.88 -1.06
C ASP A 45 -11.27 19.62 -0.31
N ASP A 46 -11.14 18.48 0.37
CA ASP A 46 -9.92 18.12 1.09
C ASP A 46 -8.89 17.51 0.12
N GLU A 47 -7.64 17.93 0.30
CA GLU A 47 -6.50 17.46 -0.47
C GLU A 47 -5.50 16.85 0.48
N CYS A 48 -5.77 15.61 0.87
CA CYS A 48 -4.84 14.84 1.66
C CYS A 48 -3.58 14.53 0.84
N TRP A 49 -2.42 14.97 1.33
CA TRP A 49 -1.10 14.68 0.77
C TRP A 49 -0.41 13.52 1.52
N GLY A 50 -1.20 12.54 1.95
CA GLY A 50 -0.79 11.49 2.89
C GLY A 50 -0.86 11.96 4.35
N GLN A 51 -0.65 11.02 5.27
CA GLN A 51 -0.77 11.23 6.73
C GLN A 51 0.11 12.37 7.30
N ALA A 52 1.26 12.62 6.67
CA ALA A 52 2.25 13.60 7.09
C ALA A 52 2.76 14.45 5.91
N GLU A 53 1.91 14.71 4.91
CA GLU A 53 2.25 15.48 3.69
C GLU A 53 3.35 14.85 2.81
N GLN A 54 3.71 13.58 3.05
CA GLN A 54 4.82 12.90 2.41
C GLN A 54 4.66 12.73 0.89
N ILE A 55 3.44 12.80 0.37
CA ILE A 55 3.17 12.71 -1.08
C ILE A 55 3.69 13.92 -1.85
N ARG A 56 3.99 15.04 -1.17
CA ARG A 56 4.71 16.16 -1.78
C ARG A 56 6.07 15.76 -2.33
N VAL A 57 6.73 14.77 -1.73
CA VAL A 57 8.01 14.26 -2.22
C VAL A 57 7.81 13.55 -3.56
N VAL A 58 6.75 12.75 -3.70
CA VAL A 58 6.40 12.08 -4.96
C VAL A 58 6.07 13.12 -6.03
N GLN A 59 5.29 14.15 -5.68
CA GLN A 59 5.00 15.28 -6.58
C GLN A 59 6.28 15.96 -7.07
N ALA A 60 7.23 16.24 -6.17
CA ALA A 60 8.47 16.92 -6.50
C ALA A 60 9.41 16.05 -7.35
N LEU A 61 9.59 14.77 -6.99
CA LEU A 61 10.40 13.81 -7.74
C LEU A 61 9.88 13.60 -9.17
N THR A 62 8.56 13.51 -9.30
CA THR A 62 7.89 13.34 -10.60
C THR A 62 7.76 14.64 -11.38
N ARG A 63 8.15 15.78 -10.79
CA ARG A 63 8.06 17.12 -11.41
C ARG A 63 6.65 17.42 -11.92
N ASN A 64 5.63 17.13 -11.10
CA ASN A 64 4.22 17.29 -11.45
C ASN A 64 3.79 16.49 -12.69
N LYS A 65 4.43 15.35 -12.97
CA LYS A 65 4.02 14.45 -14.06
C LYS A 65 2.52 14.18 -13.99
N THR A 66 1.87 14.19 -15.14
CA THR A 66 0.48 13.76 -15.30
C THR A 66 0.41 12.35 -15.90
N GLY A 67 -0.70 11.65 -15.66
CA GLY A 67 -0.97 10.34 -16.27
C GLY A 67 -0.03 9.21 -15.82
N GLY A 68 0.52 9.28 -14.61
CA GLY A 68 1.29 8.17 -14.04
C GLY A 68 0.41 7.01 -13.57
N PHE A 69 1.04 5.91 -13.18
CA PHE A 69 0.36 4.77 -12.55
C PHE A 69 0.86 4.50 -11.14
N PHE A 70 -0.06 4.41 -10.19
CA PHE A 70 0.25 4.10 -8.80
C PHE A 70 -0.23 2.72 -8.35
N ILE A 71 0.36 2.22 -7.28
CA ILE A 71 -0.23 1.20 -6.39
C ILE A 71 -0.29 1.80 -4.99
N GLU A 72 -1.41 1.59 -4.29
CA GLU A 72 -1.53 1.86 -2.86
C GLU A 72 -2.04 0.59 -2.18
N SER A 73 -1.18 -0.03 -1.36
CA SER A 73 -1.53 -1.15 -0.49
C SER A 73 -1.68 -0.63 0.92
N GLY A 74 -2.83 -0.90 1.56
CA GLY A 74 -3.29 -0.17 2.74
C GLY A 74 -4.24 0.99 2.38
N ALA A 75 -5.04 0.82 1.33
CA ALA A 75 -5.85 1.91 0.78
C ALA A 75 -7.04 2.33 1.68
N LEU A 76 -7.29 1.62 2.78
CA LEU A 76 -8.30 1.95 3.77
C LEU A 76 -9.67 2.19 3.12
N ASP A 77 -10.28 3.37 3.31
CA ASP A 77 -11.60 3.71 2.79
C ASP A 77 -11.54 4.42 1.42
N GLY A 78 -10.35 4.44 0.80
CA GLY A 78 -10.10 5.05 -0.50
C GLY A 78 -10.03 6.57 -0.50
N GLU A 79 -10.08 7.24 0.66
CA GLU A 79 -10.09 8.70 0.74
C GLU A 79 -9.25 9.24 1.91
N ARG A 80 -9.56 8.80 3.13
CA ARG A 80 -8.91 9.29 4.34
C ARG A 80 -7.45 8.81 4.36
N LEU A 81 -6.53 9.73 4.60
CA LEU A 81 -5.08 9.49 4.63
C LEU A 81 -4.50 8.93 3.31
N SER A 82 -5.26 8.97 2.20
CA SER A 82 -4.83 8.33 0.96
C SER A 82 -3.56 8.95 0.41
N ASN A 83 -2.62 8.09 0.06
CA ASN A 83 -1.35 8.46 -0.55
C ASN A 83 -1.47 8.72 -2.06
N THR A 84 -2.61 8.38 -2.67
CA THR A 84 -2.77 8.45 -4.14
C THR A 84 -3.98 9.25 -4.63
N LEU A 85 -4.95 9.59 -3.76
CA LEU A 85 -6.13 10.33 -4.18
C LEU A 85 -5.76 11.68 -4.81
N VAL A 86 -4.80 12.39 -4.24
CA VAL A 86 -4.33 13.66 -4.79
C VAL A 86 -3.62 13.50 -6.13
N LEU A 87 -2.86 12.41 -6.31
CA LEU A 87 -2.21 12.06 -7.57
C LEU A 87 -3.23 11.80 -8.68
N GLU A 88 -4.29 11.07 -8.33
CA GLU A 88 -5.41 10.77 -9.22
C GLU A 88 -6.18 12.04 -9.61
N ARG A 89 -6.58 12.86 -8.63
CA ARG A 89 -7.44 14.03 -8.85
C ARG A 89 -6.72 15.19 -9.54
N ARG A 90 -5.49 15.50 -9.12
CA ARG A 90 -4.76 16.68 -9.62
C ARG A 90 -3.95 16.39 -10.87
N PHE A 91 -3.37 15.20 -10.95
CA PHE A 91 -2.43 14.86 -12.02
C PHE A 91 -2.98 13.81 -12.99
N GLY A 92 -4.22 13.37 -12.81
CA GLY A 92 -4.86 12.41 -13.70
C GLY A 92 -4.18 11.04 -13.69
N TRP A 93 -3.52 10.69 -12.59
CA TRP A 93 -2.93 9.36 -12.45
C TRP A 93 -4.04 8.31 -12.35
N THR A 94 -3.73 7.09 -12.76
CA THR A 94 -4.58 5.91 -12.53
C THR A 94 -3.81 4.93 -11.66
N GLY A 95 -4.42 3.83 -11.22
CA GLY A 95 -3.68 2.94 -10.35
C GLY A 95 -4.44 1.70 -9.92
N LEU A 96 -3.90 1.09 -8.87
CA LEU A 96 -4.46 -0.02 -8.13
C LEU A 96 -4.51 0.34 -6.63
N LEU A 97 -5.66 0.12 -6.02
CA LEU A 97 -5.90 0.23 -4.58
C LEU A 97 -6.09 -1.18 -4.00
N VAL A 98 -5.32 -1.55 -2.97
CA VAL A 98 -5.38 -2.86 -2.33
C VAL A 98 -5.77 -2.68 -0.87
N GLU A 99 -6.88 -3.31 -0.47
CA GLU A 99 -7.42 -3.22 0.89
C GLU A 99 -8.08 -4.55 1.30
N PRO A 100 -7.52 -5.28 2.29
CA PRO A 100 -8.04 -6.58 2.71
C PRO A 100 -9.29 -6.50 3.60
N ALA A 101 -9.51 -5.40 4.32
CA ALA A 101 -10.65 -5.29 5.23
C ALA A 101 -11.96 -5.08 4.48
N GLU A 102 -12.91 -6.02 4.63
CA GLU A 102 -14.18 -5.99 3.90
C GLU A 102 -14.95 -4.68 4.09
N SER A 103 -15.07 -4.21 5.33
CA SER A 103 -15.76 -2.95 5.64
C SER A 103 -15.06 -1.72 5.06
N ASN A 104 -13.73 -1.74 4.95
CA ASN A 104 -12.94 -0.65 4.36
C ASN A 104 -13.06 -0.70 2.84
N PHE A 105 -12.91 -1.88 2.24
CA PHE A 105 -13.04 -2.11 0.81
C PHE A 105 -14.41 -1.69 0.26
N GLN A 106 -15.50 -1.99 0.98
CA GLN A 106 -16.84 -1.52 0.61
C GLN A 106 -16.92 0.01 0.58
N ARG A 107 -16.32 0.70 1.57
CA ARG A 107 -16.24 2.17 1.58
C ARG A 107 -15.37 2.69 0.44
N LEU A 108 -14.23 2.07 0.19
CA LEU A 108 -13.30 2.40 -0.91
C LEU A 108 -13.99 2.35 -2.26
N VAL A 109 -14.67 1.25 -2.58
CA VAL A 109 -15.43 1.11 -3.83
C VAL A 109 -16.51 2.18 -3.94
N SER A 110 -17.19 2.49 -2.82
CA SER A 110 -18.22 3.54 -2.80
C SER A 110 -17.70 4.94 -3.14
N LYS A 111 -16.39 5.21 -3.01
CA LYS A 111 -15.77 6.50 -3.36
C LYS A 111 -15.68 6.76 -4.86
N ARG A 112 -15.90 5.73 -5.69
CA ARG A 112 -15.87 5.83 -7.16
C ARG A 112 -14.53 6.37 -7.68
N ARG A 113 -13.44 5.85 -7.11
CA ARG A 113 -12.07 6.15 -7.55
C ARG A 113 -11.87 5.76 -9.01
N ARG A 114 -10.99 6.47 -9.71
CA ARG A 114 -10.55 6.19 -11.09
C ARG A 114 -9.36 5.23 -11.13
N ALA A 115 -9.34 4.28 -10.20
CA ALA A 115 -8.32 3.27 -10.04
C ALA A 115 -8.98 1.90 -9.92
N TRP A 116 -8.24 0.85 -10.29
CA TRP A 116 -8.63 -0.52 -9.99
C TRP A 116 -8.63 -0.71 -8.47
N ALA A 117 -9.50 -1.57 -7.95
CA ALA A 117 -9.46 -1.95 -6.55
C ALA A 117 -9.42 -3.47 -6.40
N LEU A 118 -8.70 -3.96 -5.39
CA LEU A 118 -8.58 -5.37 -5.07
C LEU A 118 -8.78 -5.60 -3.57
N GLN A 119 -9.75 -6.43 -3.21
CA GLN A 119 -9.95 -6.89 -1.84
C GLN A 119 -9.03 -8.07 -1.54
N ALA A 120 -7.77 -7.77 -1.23
CA ALA A 120 -6.74 -8.76 -0.90
C ALA A 120 -5.66 -8.08 -0.05
N CYS A 121 -4.74 -8.88 0.50
CA CYS A 121 -3.44 -8.39 0.95
C CYS A 121 -2.38 -8.67 -0.12
N LEU A 122 -1.24 -7.99 -0.03
CA LEU A 122 -0.07 -8.39 -0.81
C LEU A 122 0.68 -9.49 -0.07
N SER A 123 1.08 -10.53 -0.81
CA SER A 123 1.82 -11.65 -0.23
C SER A 123 3.22 -11.22 0.17
N HIS A 124 3.59 -11.50 1.41
CA HIS A 124 4.96 -11.39 1.92
C HIS A 124 5.73 -12.72 1.85
N THR A 125 5.24 -13.66 1.05
CA THR A 125 5.86 -14.96 0.75
C THR A 125 5.99 -15.15 -0.77
N ALA A 126 6.65 -16.21 -1.21
CA ALA A 126 6.84 -16.49 -2.64
C ALA A 126 5.53 -16.77 -3.41
N GLY A 127 4.46 -17.18 -2.72
CA GLY A 127 3.20 -17.61 -3.32
C GLY A 127 1.99 -16.91 -2.72
N PRO A 128 0.78 -17.16 -3.25
CA PRO A 128 -0.43 -16.70 -2.59
C PRO A 128 -0.73 -17.56 -1.36
N PHE A 129 -1.42 -16.99 -0.37
CA PHE A 129 -1.84 -17.71 0.82
C PHE A 129 -3.11 -17.06 1.41
N THR A 130 -3.73 -17.73 2.39
CA THR A 130 -4.84 -17.17 3.15
C THR A 130 -4.49 -17.17 4.63
N THR A 131 -4.72 -16.04 5.30
CA THR A 131 -4.40 -15.83 6.71
C THR A 131 -5.53 -15.10 7.43
N VAL A 132 -5.44 -14.96 8.75
CA VAL A 132 -6.31 -14.07 9.53
C VAL A 132 -5.83 -12.63 9.37
N PHE A 133 -6.76 -11.72 9.13
CA PHE A 133 -6.53 -10.28 9.16
C PHE A 133 -7.14 -9.71 10.44
N HIS A 134 -6.33 -9.00 11.21
CA HIS A 134 -6.70 -8.32 12.44
C HIS A 134 -6.94 -6.85 12.17
N MET A 135 -8.07 -6.33 12.64
CA MET A 135 -8.45 -4.94 12.47
C MET A 135 -8.75 -4.31 13.82
N ALA A 136 -8.18 -3.14 14.06
CA ALA A 136 -8.48 -2.35 15.25
C ALA A 136 -9.99 -2.06 15.35
N SER A 137 -10.54 -1.94 16.56
CA SER A 137 -11.98 -1.77 16.78
C SER A 137 -12.60 -0.56 16.06
N ARG A 138 -11.81 0.48 15.79
CA ARG A 138 -12.23 1.67 15.03
C ARG A 138 -12.12 1.52 13.51
N GLY A 139 -11.50 0.44 13.02
CA GLY A 139 -11.30 0.19 11.59
C GLY A 139 -10.27 1.10 10.94
N GLU A 140 -9.39 1.72 11.75
CA GLU A 140 -8.44 2.75 11.29
C GLU A 140 -7.05 2.19 10.95
N SER A 141 -6.74 0.97 11.41
CA SER A 141 -5.49 0.24 11.16
C SER A 141 -5.77 -1.26 11.25
N GLY A 142 -4.96 -2.08 10.57
CA GLY A 142 -5.06 -3.52 10.58
C GLY A 142 -3.92 -4.21 9.82
N THR A 143 -3.63 -5.45 10.18
CA THR A 143 -2.56 -6.25 9.57
C THR A 143 -2.92 -7.74 9.52
N VAL A 144 -2.11 -8.54 8.82
CA VAL A 144 -2.22 -10.00 8.81
C VAL A 144 -1.68 -10.63 10.10
N GLU A 145 -2.05 -11.88 10.40
CA GLU A 145 -1.73 -12.58 11.67
C GLU A 145 -0.25 -12.60 12.05
N ASP A 146 0.65 -12.63 11.06
CA ASP A 146 2.10 -12.58 11.23
C ASP A 146 2.69 -11.18 10.96
N GLY A 147 1.83 -10.17 10.80
CA GLY A 147 2.21 -8.77 10.76
C GLY A 147 2.66 -8.27 12.12
N LEU A 148 3.59 -7.31 12.12
CA LEU A 148 4.27 -6.85 13.33
C LEU A 148 3.33 -6.18 14.35
N THR A 149 2.15 -5.70 13.91
CA THR A 149 1.13 -5.13 14.81
C THR A 149 0.08 -6.13 15.28
N ALA A 150 0.08 -7.39 14.79
CA ALA A 150 -0.93 -8.39 15.10
C ALA A 150 -1.04 -8.71 16.59
N ASP A 151 0.09 -8.91 17.28
CA ASP A 151 0.11 -9.19 18.72
C ASP A 151 -0.41 -8.02 19.57
N ARG A 152 -0.16 -6.77 19.13
CA ARG A 152 -0.74 -5.59 19.78
C ARG A 152 -2.24 -5.52 19.60
N LEU A 153 -2.73 -5.77 18.39
CA LEU A 153 -4.17 -5.80 18.12
C LEU A 153 -4.85 -6.93 18.93
N ARG A 154 -4.23 -8.11 19.01
CA ARG A 154 -4.69 -9.24 19.84
C ARG A 154 -4.66 -8.93 21.34
N SER A 155 -3.62 -8.28 21.85
CA SER A 155 -3.55 -7.91 23.27
C SER A 155 -4.51 -6.77 23.65
N GLN A 156 -4.83 -5.88 22.71
CA GLN A 156 -5.95 -4.96 22.86
C GLN A 156 -7.28 -5.73 22.97
N GLU A 157 -7.48 -6.86 22.28
CA GLU A 157 -8.66 -7.73 22.50
C GLU A 157 -8.74 -8.25 23.94
N GLN A 158 -7.60 -8.67 24.51
CA GLN A 158 -7.55 -9.32 25.83
C GLN A 158 -7.74 -8.35 27.00
N ASN A 159 -7.29 -7.10 26.86
CA ASN A 159 -7.48 -6.05 27.88
C ASN A 159 -8.87 -5.37 27.81
N VAL A 160 -9.69 -5.76 26.84
CA VAL A 160 -11.01 -5.17 26.56
C VAL A 160 -12.11 -5.99 27.26
N VAL A 161 -12.09 -6.00 28.59
CA VAL A 161 -13.30 -6.32 29.38
C VAL A 161 -14.30 -5.14 29.37
N ASN A 162 -13.87 -3.95 28.91
CA ASN A 162 -14.63 -2.71 29.07
C ASN A 162 -14.71 -1.77 27.85
N THR A 163 -14.46 -2.24 26.62
CA THR A 163 -14.80 -1.44 25.41
C THR A 163 -15.92 -2.11 24.61
N ALA A 164 -16.88 -1.29 24.15
CA ALA A 164 -18.13 -1.76 23.57
C ALA A 164 -18.00 -2.52 22.23
N ARG A 165 -16.78 -2.65 21.66
CA ARG A 165 -16.54 -3.35 20.39
C ARG A 165 -15.15 -4.01 20.38
N PRO A 166 -15.05 -5.35 20.41
CA PRO A 166 -13.78 -6.05 20.26
C PRO A 166 -13.20 -5.81 18.84
N PRO A 167 -11.87 -5.89 18.69
CA PRO A 167 -11.21 -5.96 17.39
C PRO A 167 -11.83 -7.02 16.47
N ARG A 168 -11.83 -6.74 15.17
CA ARG A 168 -12.49 -7.58 14.16
C ARG A 168 -11.47 -8.43 13.45
N GLN A 169 -11.79 -9.71 13.27
CA GLN A 169 -10.97 -10.67 12.54
C GLN A 169 -11.76 -11.25 11.37
N HIS A 170 -11.12 -11.41 10.23
CA HIS A 170 -11.67 -12.14 9.08
C HIS A 170 -10.53 -12.78 8.27
N ARG A 171 -10.87 -13.73 7.40
CA ARG A 171 -9.87 -14.34 6.51
C ARG A 171 -9.56 -13.40 5.35
N ALA A 172 -8.28 -13.17 5.08
CA ALA A 172 -7.80 -12.43 3.93
C ALA A 172 -6.93 -13.32 3.05
N THR A 173 -7.13 -13.24 1.74
CA THR A 173 -6.24 -13.86 0.75
C THR A 173 -5.16 -12.87 0.39
N CYS A 174 -3.90 -13.27 0.53
CA CYS A 174 -2.75 -12.50 0.12
C CYS A 174 -2.20 -13.02 -1.20
N VAL A 175 -1.85 -12.12 -2.11
CA VAL A 175 -1.43 -12.45 -3.48
C VAL A 175 -0.12 -11.74 -3.86
N PRO A 176 0.79 -12.39 -4.61
CA PRO A 176 2.01 -11.74 -5.08
C PRO A 176 1.69 -10.55 -5.99
N ILE A 177 2.35 -9.41 -5.78
CA ILE A 177 2.09 -8.20 -6.57
C ILE A 177 2.33 -8.41 -8.07
N ALA A 178 3.30 -9.26 -8.44
CA ALA A 178 3.57 -9.62 -9.83
C ALA A 178 2.36 -10.28 -10.51
N ALA A 179 1.62 -11.13 -9.80
CA ALA A 179 0.41 -11.74 -10.33
C ALA A 179 -0.70 -10.71 -10.56
N VAL A 180 -0.85 -9.74 -9.66
CA VAL A 180 -1.83 -8.65 -9.77
C VAL A 180 -1.50 -7.74 -10.96
N LEU A 181 -0.24 -7.33 -11.09
CA LEU A 181 0.20 -6.52 -12.21
C LEU A 181 0.07 -7.25 -13.55
N ARG A 182 0.35 -8.56 -13.59
CA ARG A 182 0.10 -9.41 -14.75
C ARG A 182 -1.38 -9.49 -15.11
N ALA A 183 -2.27 -9.58 -14.13
CA ALA A 183 -3.72 -9.55 -14.34
C ALA A 183 -4.18 -8.21 -14.96
N LEU A 184 -3.51 -7.11 -14.62
CA LEU A 184 -3.72 -5.77 -15.19
C LEU A 184 -2.95 -5.51 -16.48
N ASN A 185 -2.19 -6.49 -17.00
CA ASN A 185 -1.27 -6.33 -18.14
C ASN A 185 -0.27 -5.17 -17.94
N ARG A 186 0.31 -5.05 -16.75
CA ARG A 186 1.29 -4.02 -16.41
C ARG A 186 2.57 -4.63 -15.86
N THR A 187 3.67 -3.95 -16.11
CA THR A 187 4.98 -4.24 -15.50
C THR A 187 5.66 -2.99 -14.95
N SER A 188 5.27 -1.79 -15.41
CA SER A 188 5.80 -0.51 -14.93
C SER A 188 4.80 0.25 -14.06
N VAL A 189 5.32 0.78 -12.96
CA VAL A 189 4.61 1.51 -11.89
C VAL A 189 5.43 2.75 -11.56
N ASP A 190 4.82 3.93 -11.65
CA ASP A 190 5.51 5.18 -11.33
C ASP A 190 5.66 5.38 -9.82
N PHE A 191 4.65 4.98 -9.04
CA PHE A 191 4.64 5.14 -7.59
C PHE A 191 3.98 3.94 -6.89
N PHE A 192 4.62 3.40 -5.86
CA PHE A 192 4.05 2.36 -5.01
C PHE A 192 4.09 2.79 -3.55
N SER A 193 2.92 3.07 -2.97
CA SER A 193 2.71 3.21 -1.54
C SER A 193 2.47 1.84 -0.92
N LEU A 194 3.37 1.39 -0.05
CA LEU A 194 3.28 0.13 0.68
C LEU A 194 3.19 0.43 2.18
N ASP A 195 1.98 0.32 2.71
CA ASP A 195 1.60 0.74 4.06
C ASP A 195 0.65 -0.34 4.60
N ILE A 196 1.21 -1.43 5.14
CA ILE A 196 0.45 -2.65 5.51
C ILE A 196 0.72 -3.09 6.95
N GLU A 197 1.25 -2.17 7.75
CA GLU A 197 1.39 -2.28 9.20
C GLU A 197 2.24 -3.49 9.64
N GLY A 198 3.31 -3.80 8.90
CA GLY A 198 4.40 -4.69 9.34
C GLY A 198 5.03 -5.68 8.34
N PRO A 199 4.27 -6.32 7.42
CA PRO A 199 4.84 -7.28 6.46
C PRO A 199 5.62 -6.66 5.29
N GLU A 200 5.92 -5.35 5.30
CA GLU A 200 6.49 -4.63 4.17
C GLU A 200 7.78 -5.28 3.66
N MET A 201 8.69 -5.62 4.57
CA MET A 201 9.98 -6.23 4.22
C MET A 201 9.79 -7.56 3.47
N GLY A 202 8.84 -8.40 3.90
CA GLY A 202 8.58 -9.67 3.25
C GLY A 202 7.92 -9.50 1.88
N VAL A 203 7.07 -8.49 1.69
CA VAL A 203 6.56 -8.11 0.37
C VAL A 203 7.71 -7.70 -0.54
N LEU A 204 8.57 -6.78 -0.09
CA LEU A 204 9.72 -6.28 -0.87
C LEU A 204 10.69 -7.41 -1.26
N ALA A 205 10.95 -8.35 -0.34
CA ALA A 205 11.84 -9.48 -0.58
C ALA A 205 11.35 -10.43 -1.68
N HIS A 206 10.05 -10.45 -1.98
CA HIS A 206 9.43 -11.35 -2.97
C HIS A 206 8.99 -10.63 -4.26
N ILE A 207 9.31 -9.34 -4.41
CA ILE A 207 9.11 -8.65 -5.69
C ILE A 207 10.14 -9.19 -6.71
N PRO A 208 9.72 -9.65 -7.90
CA PRO A 208 10.63 -10.00 -8.97
C PRO A 208 11.16 -8.73 -9.65
N TRP A 209 12.20 -8.12 -9.08
CA TRP A 209 12.76 -6.83 -9.50
C TRP A 209 13.34 -6.81 -10.93
N ASN A 210 13.61 -7.99 -11.50
CA ASN A 210 14.00 -8.16 -12.90
C ASN A 210 12.81 -8.15 -13.86
N GLU A 211 11.58 -8.39 -13.39
CA GLU A 211 10.35 -8.40 -14.19
C GLU A 211 9.54 -7.10 -14.03
N LEU A 212 9.62 -6.45 -12.87
CA LEU A 212 8.83 -5.28 -12.53
C LEU A 212 9.67 -4.00 -12.47
N ASP A 213 9.14 -2.95 -13.07
CA ASP A 213 9.74 -1.63 -13.09
C ASP A 213 8.97 -0.66 -12.18
N ILE A 214 9.33 -0.62 -10.90
CA ILE A 214 8.69 0.25 -9.90
C ILE A 214 9.63 1.44 -9.63
N LYS A 215 9.23 2.65 -10.00
CA LYS A 215 10.18 3.79 -10.06
C LYS A 215 10.36 4.50 -8.72
N ILE A 216 9.27 4.71 -7.98
CA ILE A 216 9.28 5.31 -6.64
C ILE A 216 8.51 4.37 -5.71
N LEU A 217 9.07 4.07 -4.55
CA LEU A 217 8.36 3.41 -3.47
C LEU A 217 8.34 4.31 -2.24
N LEU A 218 7.19 4.41 -1.61
CA LEU A 218 7.04 4.94 -0.25
C LEU A 218 6.61 3.77 0.62
N VAL A 219 7.43 3.44 1.62
CA VAL A 219 7.21 2.27 2.47
C VAL A 219 7.08 2.73 3.91
N GLU A 220 5.95 2.40 4.53
CA GLU A 220 5.72 2.67 5.94
C GLU A 220 6.76 1.95 6.78
N ASN A 221 7.28 2.63 7.80
CA ASN A 221 8.24 2.04 8.72
C ASN A 221 7.91 2.29 10.20
N LEU A 222 6.84 3.05 10.51
CA LEU A 222 6.39 3.24 11.89
C LEU A 222 5.32 2.23 12.28
N LEU A 223 5.70 1.29 13.13
CA LEU A 223 4.73 0.39 13.77
C LEU A 223 4.19 1.06 15.02
N LEU A 224 3.08 1.81 14.90
CA LEU A 224 2.32 2.35 16.04
C LEU A 224 3.23 2.75 17.23
N PHE A 225 4.17 3.67 16.97
CA PHE A 225 5.14 4.22 17.94
C PHE A 225 6.30 3.29 18.37
N SER A 226 6.75 2.36 17.54
CA SER A 226 7.93 1.52 17.82
C SER A 226 8.83 1.32 16.60
N TYR A 227 10.13 1.16 16.87
CA TYR A 227 11.17 0.95 15.86
C TYR A 227 10.97 -0.40 15.17
N ASN A 228 10.94 -0.40 13.83
CA ASN A 228 10.97 -1.63 13.05
C ASN A 228 12.42 -2.17 12.99
N PRO A 229 12.72 -3.35 13.57
CA PRO A 229 14.08 -3.90 13.57
C PRO A 229 14.59 -4.28 12.17
N GLN A 230 13.70 -4.39 11.18
CA GLN A 230 14.04 -4.73 9.80
C GLN A 230 14.45 -3.50 8.97
N MET A 231 14.57 -2.33 9.60
CA MET A 231 14.83 -1.07 8.92
C MET A 231 16.12 -1.06 8.10
N ASP A 232 17.22 -1.58 8.67
CA ASP A 232 18.50 -1.68 7.96
C ASP A 232 18.42 -2.72 6.82
N GLN A 233 17.72 -3.83 7.04
CA GLN A 233 17.53 -4.87 6.02
C GLN A 233 16.75 -4.35 4.81
N MET A 234 15.75 -3.51 5.04
CA MET A 234 14.97 -2.90 3.97
C MET A 234 15.81 -1.92 3.14
N ARG A 235 16.62 -1.07 3.79
CA ARG A 235 17.58 -0.21 3.08
C ARG A 235 18.52 -1.06 2.22
N ASP A 236 19.18 -2.04 2.82
CA ASP A 236 20.20 -2.84 2.15
C ASP A 236 19.60 -3.65 0.98
N LEU A 237 18.41 -4.22 1.17
CA LEU A 237 17.66 -4.87 0.08
C LEU A 237 17.40 -3.89 -1.05
N MET A 238 16.77 -2.75 -0.77
CA MET A 238 16.38 -1.81 -1.82
C MET A 238 17.60 -1.22 -2.55
N GLU A 239 18.70 -0.94 -1.85
CA GLU A 239 19.94 -0.51 -2.47
C GLU A 239 20.55 -1.59 -3.37
N SER A 240 20.50 -2.86 -2.95
CA SER A 240 20.94 -4.01 -3.78
C SER A 240 20.12 -4.15 -5.06
N GLN A 241 18.86 -3.70 -5.05
CA GLN A 241 17.97 -3.67 -6.21
C GLN A 241 18.11 -2.38 -7.05
N GLY A 242 19.11 -1.55 -6.76
CA GLY A 242 19.42 -0.35 -7.54
C GLY A 242 18.56 0.87 -7.19
N TYR A 243 18.11 1.00 -5.95
CA TYR A 243 17.40 2.18 -5.47
C TYR A 243 18.32 3.14 -4.70
N ILE A 244 17.95 4.42 -4.71
CA ILE A 244 18.38 5.43 -3.75
C ILE A 244 17.44 5.30 -2.55
N ALA A 245 17.97 5.06 -1.36
CA ALA A 245 17.18 4.92 -0.14
C ALA A 245 17.30 6.17 0.73
N MET A 246 16.19 6.82 1.05
CA MET A 246 16.17 7.99 1.92
C MET A 246 15.02 7.97 2.91
N ARG A 247 15.26 8.55 4.09
CA ARG A 247 14.22 8.76 5.09
C ARG A 247 13.52 10.10 4.89
N LEU A 248 12.19 10.07 4.88
CA LEU A 248 11.36 11.28 4.93
C LEU A 248 11.10 11.73 6.35
N ALA A 249 10.67 10.81 7.20
CA ALA A 249 10.61 11.02 8.63
C ALA A 249 10.70 9.64 9.26
N ILE A 250 9.53 9.08 9.56
CA ILE A 250 9.37 7.71 9.99
C ILE A 250 9.48 6.73 8.81
N ASP A 251 9.00 7.11 7.62
CA ASP A 251 8.93 6.28 6.42
C ASP A 251 10.18 6.36 5.55
N TRP A 252 10.30 5.36 4.67
CA TRP A 252 11.29 5.31 3.61
C TRP A 252 10.72 5.75 2.27
N VAL A 253 11.51 6.52 1.52
CA VAL A 253 11.33 6.71 0.10
C VAL A 253 12.49 6.05 -0.65
N PHE A 254 12.15 5.23 -1.63
CA PHE A 254 13.09 4.58 -2.53
C PHE A 254 12.89 5.09 -3.94
N VAL A 255 13.95 5.52 -4.61
CA VAL A 255 13.91 6.01 -6.00
C VAL A 255 14.83 5.17 -6.88
N LYS A 256 14.28 4.54 -7.91
CA LYS A 256 15.04 3.64 -8.79
C LYS A 256 16.10 4.44 -9.55
N ARG A 257 17.37 4.06 -9.45
CA ARG A 257 18.52 4.83 -9.96
C ARG A 257 18.46 5.06 -11.47
N ASN A 258 17.96 4.10 -12.23
CA ASN A 258 17.83 4.19 -13.68
C ASN A 258 16.48 4.75 -14.18
N SER A 259 15.62 5.25 -13.28
CA SER A 259 14.37 5.92 -13.67
C SER A 259 14.58 7.40 -13.99
N GLU A 260 13.63 8.02 -14.68
CA GLU A 260 13.61 9.46 -14.96
C GLU A 260 13.50 10.34 -13.70
N TYR A 261 13.12 9.75 -12.56
CA TYR A 261 12.94 10.46 -11.29
C TYR A 261 14.21 10.51 -10.44
N SER A 262 15.29 9.79 -10.80
CA SER A 262 16.52 9.74 -10.00
C SER A 262 17.36 11.03 -10.09
N LYS A 263 17.19 11.82 -11.16
CA LYS A 263 17.94 13.07 -11.36
C LYS A 263 17.68 14.04 -10.21
N ASN A 264 18.72 14.35 -9.44
CA ASN A 264 18.69 15.19 -8.24
C ASN A 264 17.73 14.69 -7.14
N ALA A 265 17.37 13.40 -7.15
CA ALA A 265 16.38 12.85 -6.23
C ALA A 265 16.73 13.12 -4.78
N GLU A 266 17.99 12.94 -4.38
CA GLU A 266 18.37 13.13 -2.99
C GLU A 266 18.18 14.57 -2.51
N GLU A 267 18.54 15.56 -3.34
CA GLU A 267 18.38 16.97 -2.98
C GLU A 267 16.89 17.35 -2.95
N ILE A 268 16.11 16.88 -3.92
CA ILE A 268 14.66 17.07 -3.95
C ILE A 268 14.02 16.52 -2.67
N ILE A 269 14.41 15.31 -2.26
CA ILE A 269 13.92 14.66 -1.04
C ILE A 269 14.32 15.48 0.20
N ARG A 270 15.58 15.91 0.33
CA ARG A 270 16.06 16.71 1.48
C ARG A 270 15.35 18.06 1.57
N GLN A 271 15.10 18.74 0.45
CA GLN A 271 14.41 20.03 0.42
C GLN A 271 12.93 19.87 0.80
N THR A 272 12.23 18.95 0.12
CA THR A 272 10.81 18.71 0.36
C THR A 272 10.55 18.25 1.79
N ARG A 273 11.42 17.39 2.35
CA ARG A 273 11.35 16.98 3.75
C ARG A 273 11.42 18.18 4.71
N ARG A 274 12.34 19.12 4.49
CA ARG A 274 12.44 20.34 5.32
C ARG A 274 11.17 21.17 5.27
N GLU A 275 10.55 21.28 4.09
CA GLU A 275 9.29 22.00 3.94
C GLU A 275 8.11 21.32 4.64
N ILE A 276 8.04 19.98 4.55
CA ILE A 276 7.03 19.18 5.27
C ILE A 276 7.18 19.41 6.76
N LEU A 277 8.39 19.26 7.32
CA LEU A 277 8.64 19.43 8.75
C LEU A 277 8.23 20.83 9.24
N ARG A 278 8.56 21.88 8.48
CA ARG A 278 8.14 23.27 8.82
C ARG A 278 6.61 23.45 8.84
N LYS A 279 5.88 22.69 8.04
CA LYS A 279 4.40 22.72 8.01
C LYS A 279 3.79 21.85 9.10
N THR A 280 4.46 20.76 9.48
CA THR A 280 3.96 19.76 10.43
C THR A 280 4.50 19.95 11.85
N GLU A 281 5.39 20.92 12.10
CA GLU A 281 5.90 21.30 13.43
C GLU A 281 4.76 21.54 14.44
N ASN A 282 3.62 22.08 13.98
CA ASN A 282 2.42 22.28 14.81
C ASN A 282 1.51 21.04 14.96
N ILE A 283 1.81 19.92 14.29
CA ILE A 283 0.93 18.74 14.20
C ILE A 283 1.55 17.53 14.92
N TYR A 284 2.88 17.38 14.88
CA TYR A 284 3.58 16.21 15.46
C TYR A 284 4.38 16.50 16.74
N PHE A 285 4.62 17.77 17.09
CA PHE A 285 5.30 18.16 18.34
C PHE A 285 4.49 19.22 19.12
N PRO A 286 3.42 18.83 19.84
CA PRO A 286 2.69 19.76 20.71
C PRO A 286 3.40 20.04 22.05
N PHE A 287 4.58 19.48 22.28
CA PHE A 287 5.34 19.67 23.52
C PHE A 287 6.72 20.28 23.20
N ASN A 288 6.75 21.61 23.13
CA ASN A 288 7.90 22.35 23.62
C ASN A 288 7.69 22.52 25.13
N ASP A 289 8.48 21.78 25.91
CA ASP A 289 9.14 22.17 27.17
C ASP A 289 9.83 20.95 27.79
#